data_AF-W0FEV3-F1
#
_entry.id   AF-W0FEV3-F1
#
_cell.length_a   1.000
_cell.length_b   1.000
_cell.length_c   1.000
_cell.angle_alpha   90.00
_cell.angle_beta   90.00
_cell.angle_gamma   90.00
#
_symmetry.space_group_name_H-M   'P 1'
#
loop_
_entity.id
_entity.type
_entity.pdbx_description
1 polymer ?
#
loop_
_entity_poly.entity_id
_entity_poly.type
_entity_poly.pdbx_seq_one_letter_code
_entity_poly.pdbx_strand_id
1 'polypeptide(L)'
;AFGVTSITNSLASALKNGGQSAITVRDQSAWVPADHDSRGRTQNDKIAIVGMSGRFPGAANPEALWDLLERGLDVHREVPADRFDAKAHCDPSGKGKNKSHTPYGCFIDEPGLFDPRFFNMSPREAAQTDPMGRLALTTAYEALEMSGYVPNRTPSTKLERIGTFYGQTSDDWREINASENIDTYFITGG
;
A
#
# COMPACT_ATOMS: atom_id res chain seq x y z
N ALA A 1 30.16 0.05 21.96
CA ALA A 1 30.46 1.06 20.94
C ALA A 1 31.87 1.58 21.19
N PHE A 2 32.81 1.29 20.28
CA PHE A 2 34.19 1.76 20.40
C PHE A 2 34.32 3.05 19.59
N GLY A 3 34.31 4.21 20.26
CA GLY A 3 34.52 5.52 19.64
C GLY A 3 35.99 5.84 19.39
N VAL A 4 36.25 7.02 18.80
CA VAL A 4 37.60 7.50 18.48
C VAL A 4 38.50 7.40 19.71
N THR A 5 39.52 6.53 19.66
CA THR A 5 40.44 6.33 20.78
C THR A 5 41.48 7.45 20.83
N SER A 6 42.06 7.67 22.02
CA SER A 6 43.12 8.66 22.23
C SER A 6 44.29 8.52 21.24
N ILE A 7 44.59 7.28 20.84
CA ILE A 7 45.62 6.93 19.87
C ILE A 7 45.35 7.58 18.49
N THR A 8 44.11 7.56 18.02
CA THR A 8 43.73 8.11 16.71
C THR A 8 43.89 9.63 16.67
N ASN A 9 43.58 10.31 17.78
CA ASN A 9 43.76 11.76 17.90
C ASN A 9 45.23 12.14 17.99
N SER A 10 46.06 11.38 18.72
CA SER A 10 47.50 11.61 18.79
C SER A 10 48.18 11.43 17.43
N LEU A 11 47.80 10.41 16.66
CA LEU A 11 48.32 10.20 15.31
C LEU A 11 47.94 11.33 14.35
N ALA A 12 46.67 11.76 14.37
CA ALA A 12 46.21 12.86 13.55
C ALA A 12 46.93 14.19 13.89
N SER A 13 47.23 14.42 15.16
CA SER A 13 48.01 15.59 15.60
C SER A 13 49.48 15.51 15.13
N ALA A 14 50.11 14.34 15.21
CA ALA A 14 51.48 14.16 14.74
C ALA A 14 51.61 14.41 13.23
N LEU A 15 50.65 13.94 12.43
CA LEU A 15 50.65 14.14 10.98
C LEU A 15 50.37 15.60 10.59
N LYS A 16 49.54 16.32 11.36
CA LYS A 16 49.34 17.77 11.18
C LYS A 16 50.61 18.55 11.46
N ASN A 17 51.35 18.19 12.50
CA ASN A 17 52.66 18.79 12.80
C ASN A 17 53.72 18.44 11.75
N GLY A 18 53.56 17.34 11.02
CA GLY A 18 54.39 16.94 9.88
C GLY A 18 54.10 17.68 8.56
N GLY A 19 53.27 18.73 8.57
CA GLY A 19 52.98 19.56 7.40
C GLY A 19 51.78 19.13 6.57
N GLN A 20 50.99 18.14 7.03
CA GLN A 20 49.74 17.76 6.37
C GLN A 20 48.53 18.48 7.00
N SER A 21 48.13 19.60 6.40
CA SER A 21 47.14 20.53 6.97
C SER A 21 45.67 20.07 6.88
N ALA A 22 45.37 18.96 6.19
CA ALA A 22 43.99 18.56 5.89
C ALA A 22 43.69 17.11 6.33
N ILE A 23 43.94 16.81 7.60
CA ILE A 23 43.61 15.49 8.17
C ILE A 23 42.39 15.62 9.09
N THR A 24 41.32 14.93 8.70
CA THR A 24 40.06 14.87 9.47
C THR A 24 39.84 13.44 9.94
N VAL A 25 39.77 13.25 11.25
CA VAL A 25 39.36 11.96 11.84
C VAL A 25 37.84 11.92 11.83
N ARG A 26 37.25 10.96 11.12
CA ARG A 26 35.80 10.73 11.12
C ARG A 26 35.46 9.60 12.06
N ASP A 27 34.65 9.90 13.06
CA ASP A 27 34.02 8.89 13.91
C ASP A 27 32.88 8.22 13.12
N GLN A 28 32.95 6.91 12.92
CA GLN A 28 31.87 6.13 12.30
C GLN A 28 30.95 5.48 13.34
N SER A 29 31.27 5.60 14.63
CA SER A 29 30.49 5.05 15.73
C SER A 29 29.46 6.04 16.29
N ALA A 30 29.72 7.34 16.13
CA ALA A 30 28.73 8.37 16.38
C ALA A 30 27.76 8.39 15.20
N TRP A 31 26.50 8.05 15.46
CA TRP A 31 25.39 8.48 14.62
C TRP A 31 25.30 10.01 14.73
N VAL A 32 26.19 10.70 14.02
CA VAL A 32 26.03 12.11 13.71
C VAL A 32 24.97 12.10 12.62
N PRO A 33 23.78 12.70 12.84
CA PRO A 33 22.88 12.95 11.73
C PRO A 33 23.72 13.74 10.74
N ALA A 34 23.96 13.17 9.55
CA ALA A 34 24.47 13.98 8.47
C ALA A 34 23.57 15.20 8.43
N ASP A 35 24.16 16.39 8.54
CA ASP A 35 23.51 17.67 8.30
C ASP A 35 23.17 17.71 6.81
N HIS A 36 22.23 16.85 6.41
CA HIS A 36 21.39 17.09 5.28
C HIS A 36 20.61 18.31 5.72
N ASP A 37 21.06 19.47 5.23
CA ASP A 37 20.25 20.66 5.08
C ASP A 37 19.09 20.32 4.12
N SER A 38 18.22 19.39 4.50
CA SER A 38 16.89 19.22 3.95
C SER A 38 15.98 20.17 4.70
N ARG A 39 16.31 21.46 4.69
CA ARG A 39 15.32 22.53 4.88
C ARG A 39 14.54 22.73 3.56
N GLY A 40 14.12 21.63 2.95
CA GLY A 40 13.01 21.66 2.02
C GLY A 40 11.81 22.10 2.84
N ARG A 41 11.31 23.30 2.57
CA ARG A 41 10.06 23.77 3.18
C ARG A 41 8.95 22.87 2.62
N THR A 42 8.64 21.81 3.37
CA THR A 42 7.63 20.80 3.02
C THR A 42 6.25 21.37 2.69
N GLN A 43 5.95 22.60 3.13
CA GLN A 43 4.68 23.26 2.84
C GLN A 43 4.50 23.68 1.38
N ASN A 44 5.58 23.84 0.60
CA ASN A 44 5.51 24.25 -0.82
C ASN A 44 6.13 23.22 -1.78
N ASP A 45 6.56 22.06 -1.29
CA ASP A 45 7.13 21.04 -2.14
C ASP A 45 6.02 20.32 -2.92
N LYS A 46 6.20 20.21 -4.24
CA LYS A 46 5.23 19.54 -5.11
C LYS A 46 5.36 18.02 -4.95
N ILE A 47 4.22 17.34 -4.82
CA ILE A 47 4.17 15.88 -4.77
C ILE A 47 4.01 15.32 -6.18
N ALA A 48 4.93 14.43 -6.58
CA ALA A 48 4.84 13.72 -7.84
C ALA A 48 4.13 12.38 -7.64
N ILE A 49 3.13 12.10 -8.49
CA ILE A 49 2.54 10.77 -8.62
C ILE A 49 3.33 10.04 -9.71
N VAL A 50 4.07 9.00 -9.33
CA VAL A 50 5.03 8.31 -10.21
C VAL A 50 4.55 6.93 -10.68
N GLY A 51 3.44 6.44 -10.15
CA GLY A 51 2.82 5.17 -10.54
C GLY A 51 1.40 5.10 -9.99
N MET A 52 0.54 4.36 -10.68
CA MET A 52 -0.85 4.14 -10.27
C MET A 52 -1.32 2.76 -10.71
N SER A 53 -2.17 2.13 -9.91
CA SER A 53 -2.96 0.97 -10.30
C SER A 53 -4.27 1.00 -9.54
N GLY A 54 -5.28 0.35 -10.10
CA GLY A 54 -6.59 0.23 -9.50
C GLY A 54 -7.42 -0.84 -10.18
N ARG A 55 -8.47 -1.26 -9.49
CA ARG A 55 -9.57 -2.05 -10.04
C ARG A 55 -10.83 -1.24 -9.92
N PHE A 56 -11.60 -1.16 -11.00
CA PHE A 56 -12.79 -0.33 -11.10
C PHE A 56 -13.94 -1.17 -11.68
N PRO A 57 -15.21 -0.77 -11.44
CA PRO A 57 -16.34 -1.43 -12.07
C PRO A 57 -16.22 -1.39 -13.61
N GLY A 58 -16.21 -2.57 -14.25
CA GLY A 58 -16.05 -2.69 -15.69
C GLY A 58 -14.65 -2.39 -16.24
N ALA A 59 -13.65 -2.12 -15.38
CA ALA A 59 -12.29 -1.82 -15.81
C ALA A 59 -11.24 -2.45 -14.87
N ALA A 60 -10.42 -3.33 -15.44
CA ALA A 60 -9.39 -4.07 -14.70
C ALA A 60 -8.10 -3.25 -14.45
N ASN A 61 -7.94 -2.07 -15.04
CA ASN A 61 -6.77 -1.22 -14.86
C ASN A 61 -7.09 0.25 -15.20
N PRO A 62 -6.19 1.21 -14.89
CA PRO A 62 -6.41 2.64 -15.18
C PRO A 62 -6.62 2.95 -16.66
N GLU A 63 -5.98 2.22 -17.57
CA GLU A 63 -6.13 2.40 -19.01
C GLU A 63 -7.54 2.03 -19.48
N ALA A 64 -8.06 0.88 -19.03
CA ALA A 64 -9.43 0.47 -19.30
C ALA A 64 -10.45 1.43 -18.67
N LEU A 65 -10.14 1.99 -17.49
CA LEU A 65 -10.98 3.02 -16.89
C LEU A 65 -11.02 4.26 -17.79
N TRP A 66 -9.87 4.68 -18.32
CA TRP A 66 -9.82 5.81 -19.23
C TRP A 66 -10.67 5.60 -20.48
N ASP A 67 -10.60 4.41 -21.09
CA ASP A 67 -11.43 4.05 -22.24
C ASP A 67 -12.94 4.12 -21.94
N LEU A 68 -13.36 3.69 -20.75
CA LEU A 68 -14.76 3.82 -20.30
C LEU A 68 -15.19 5.28 -20.17
N LEU A 69 -14.33 6.10 -19.58
CA LEU A 69 -14.58 7.53 -19.36
C LEU A 69 -14.64 8.31 -20.67
N GLU A 70 -13.69 8.05 -21.58
CA GLU A 70 -13.65 8.67 -22.91
C GLU A 70 -14.92 8.35 -23.72
N ARG A 71 -15.41 7.12 -23.59
CA ARG A 71 -16.65 6.68 -24.26
C ARG A 71 -17.93 7.12 -23.53
N GLY A 72 -17.82 7.69 -22.33
CA GLY A 72 -18.96 8.10 -21.51
C GLY A 72 -19.89 6.94 -21.13
N LEU A 73 -19.33 5.75 -20.89
CA LEU A 73 -20.13 4.56 -20.60
C LEU A 73 -20.61 4.52 -19.15
N ASP A 74 -21.85 4.08 -18.99
CA ASP A 74 -22.43 3.77 -17.69
C ASP A 74 -22.28 2.27 -17.39
N VAL A 75 -21.66 1.97 -16.26
CA VAL A 75 -21.33 0.61 -15.81
C VAL A 75 -22.17 0.15 -14.61
N HIS A 76 -23.25 0.89 -14.27
CA HIS A 76 -24.20 0.40 -13.28
C HIS A 76 -24.86 -0.89 -13.78
N ARG A 77 -25.03 -1.84 -12.86
CA ARG A 77 -25.69 -3.12 -13.13
C ARG A 77 -26.42 -3.61 -11.90
N GLU A 78 -27.30 -4.59 -12.09
CA GLU A 78 -27.92 -5.29 -10.96
C GLU A 78 -26.85 -5.99 -10.12
N VAL A 79 -27.09 -6.14 -8.82
CA VAL A 79 -26.21 -6.87 -7.91
C VAL A 79 -25.92 -8.26 -8.49
N PRO A 80 -24.64 -8.61 -8.71
CA PRO A 80 -24.26 -9.92 -9.21
C PRO A 80 -24.77 -11.07 -8.33
N ALA A 81 -25.24 -12.15 -8.97
CA ALA A 81 -25.83 -13.31 -8.28
C ALA A 81 -24.81 -14.08 -7.40
N ASP A 82 -23.51 -13.89 -7.60
CA ASP A 82 -22.44 -14.44 -6.77
C ASP A 82 -22.24 -13.67 -5.45
N ARG A 83 -22.95 -12.55 -5.23
CA ARG A 83 -22.94 -11.80 -3.97
C ARG A 83 -24.10 -12.23 -3.07
N PHE A 84 -25.33 -11.98 -3.52
CA PHE A 84 -26.57 -12.38 -2.85
C PHE A 84 -27.75 -12.23 -3.81
N ASP A 85 -28.92 -12.79 -3.44
CA ASP A 85 -30.14 -12.65 -4.24
C ASP A 85 -30.70 -11.22 -4.14
N ALA A 86 -30.45 -10.40 -5.16
CA ALA A 86 -30.91 -9.02 -5.24
C ALA A 86 -32.44 -8.88 -5.08
N LYS A 87 -33.21 -9.85 -5.59
CA LYS A 87 -34.68 -9.79 -5.57
C LYS A 87 -35.24 -10.06 -4.18
N ALA A 88 -34.59 -10.93 -3.40
CA ALA A 88 -34.97 -11.17 -2.01
C ALA A 88 -34.74 -9.92 -1.12
N HIS A 89 -33.70 -9.15 -1.44
CA HIS A 89 -33.23 -8.00 -0.64
C HIS A 89 -33.64 -6.62 -1.18
N CYS A 90 -34.45 -6.55 -2.23
CA CYS A 90 -34.96 -5.29 -2.76
C CYS A 90 -36.44 -5.07 -2.39
N ASP A 91 -36.76 -3.88 -1.89
CA ASP A 91 -38.12 -3.38 -1.71
C ASP A 91 -38.17 -1.90 -2.13
N PRO A 92 -38.70 -1.60 -3.33
CA PRO A 92 -38.83 -0.24 -3.83
C PRO A 92 -39.64 0.69 -2.90
N SER A 93 -40.52 0.14 -2.05
CA SER A 93 -41.33 0.92 -1.12
C SER A 93 -40.57 1.44 0.10
N GLY A 94 -39.39 0.88 0.40
CA GLY A 94 -38.53 1.28 1.53
C GLY A 94 -39.03 0.89 2.91
N LYS A 95 -40.10 0.10 3.00
CA LYS A 95 -40.74 -0.25 4.28
C LYS A 95 -40.26 -1.59 4.83
N GLY A 96 -39.68 -2.43 3.98
CA GLY A 96 -39.09 -3.71 4.37
C GLY A 96 -37.84 -3.54 5.22
N LYS A 97 -37.80 -4.22 6.38
CA LYS A 97 -36.59 -4.36 7.20
C LYS A 97 -35.54 -5.18 6.45
N ASN A 98 -34.27 -4.79 6.53
CA ASN A 98 -33.12 -5.44 5.85
C ASN A 98 -33.29 -5.53 4.32
N LYS A 99 -33.99 -4.54 3.73
CA LYS A 99 -34.14 -4.41 2.28
C LYS A 99 -33.62 -3.06 1.81
N SER A 100 -33.01 -3.07 0.62
CA SER A 100 -32.59 -1.88 -0.10
C SER A 100 -33.71 -1.37 -1.00
N HIS A 101 -33.70 -0.08 -1.29
CA HIS A 101 -34.59 0.53 -2.29
C HIS A 101 -34.24 0.16 -3.73
N THR A 102 -32.97 -0.16 -3.97
CA THR A 102 -32.44 -0.43 -5.32
C THR A 102 -31.62 -1.71 -5.34
N PRO A 103 -31.75 -2.55 -6.39
CA PRO A 103 -30.90 -3.70 -6.62
C PRO A 103 -29.67 -3.35 -7.48
N TYR A 104 -29.45 -2.07 -7.81
CA TYR A 104 -28.37 -1.64 -8.71
C TYR A 104 -27.16 -1.08 -7.96
N GLY A 105 -25.99 -1.28 -8.54
CA GLY A 105 -24.71 -0.73 -8.08
C GLY A 105 -23.61 -0.89 -9.13
N CYS A 106 -22.40 -0.47 -8.78
CA CYS A 106 -21.22 -0.65 -9.62
C CYS A 106 -20.26 -1.60 -8.90
N PHE A 107 -19.96 -2.73 -9.54
CA PHE A 107 -19.24 -3.83 -8.89
C PHE A 107 -17.95 -4.13 -9.62
N ILE A 108 -16.85 -4.29 -8.89
CA ILE A 108 -15.60 -4.81 -9.42
C ILE A 108 -15.80 -6.27 -9.85
N ASP A 109 -15.29 -6.60 -11.02
CA ASP A 109 -15.30 -7.97 -11.53
C ASP A 109 -14.27 -8.82 -10.80
N GLU A 110 -14.67 -10.02 -10.38
CA GLU A 110 -13.79 -11.03 -9.79
C GLU A 110 -12.89 -10.54 -8.61
N PRO A 111 -13.43 -9.83 -7.60
CA PRO A 111 -12.61 -9.26 -6.51
C PRO A 111 -11.94 -10.31 -5.61
N GLY A 112 -12.35 -11.59 -5.74
CA GLY A 112 -11.75 -12.69 -5.01
C GLY A 112 -10.47 -13.25 -5.64
N LEU A 113 -10.14 -12.87 -6.88
CA LEU A 113 -8.91 -13.33 -7.53
C LEU A 113 -7.69 -12.70 -6.87
N PHE A 114 -6.75 -13.56 -6.47
CA PHE A 114 -5.55 -13.17 -5.77
C PHE A 114 -4.48 -14.25 -5.97
N ASP A 115 -3.21 -13.86 -6.04
CA ASP A 115 -2.08 -14.80 -6.03
C ASP A 115 -1.51 -14.91 -4.62
N PRO A 116 -1.99 -15.83 -3.78
CA PRO A 116 -1.54 -15.93 -2.40
C PRO A 116 -0.07 -16.34 -2.30
N ARG A 117 0.45 -17.12 -3.26
CA ARG A 117 1.84 -17.60 -3.21
C ARG A 117 2.82 -16.46 -3.46
N PHE A 118 2.48 -15.55 -4.37
CA PHE A 118 3.28 -14.36 -4.61
C PHE A 118 3.44 -13.49 -3.36
N PHE A 119 2.37 -13.37 -2.55
CA PHE A 119 2.35 -12.59 -1.31
C PHE A 119 2.69 -13.41 -0.05
N ASN A 120 3.28 -14.60 -0.19
CA ASN A 120 3.64 -15.48 0.94
C ASN A 120 2.47 -15.85 1.87
N MET A 121 1.25 -15.91 1.33
CA MET A 121 0.03 -16.24 2.05
C MET A 121 -0.38 -17.70 1.76
N SER A 122 -0.86 -18.42 2.77
CA SER A 122 -1.40 -19.77 2.54
C SER A 122 -2.76 -19.69 1.82
N PRO A 123 -3.17 -20.69 1.00
CA PRO A 123 -4.49 -20.68 0.39
C PRO A 123 -5.64 -20.62 1.40
N ARG A 124 -5.45 -21.18 2.60
CA ARG A 124 -6.43 -21.14 3.69
C ARG A 124 -6.57 -19.73 4.27
N GLU A 125 -5.44 -19.06 4.49
CA GLU A 125 -5.39 -17.69 4.99
C GLU A 125 -5.98 -16.70 3.97
N ALA A 126 -5.65 -16.86 2.69
CA ALA A 126 -6.16 -16.00 1.63
C ALA A 126 -7.68 -16.09 1.45
N ALA A 127 -8.27 -17.27 1.69
CA ALA A 127 -9.71 -17.46 1.66
C ALA A 127 -10.42 -16.67 2.77
N GLN A 128 -9.76 -16.43 3.91
CA GLN A 128 -10.32 -15.67 5.02
C GLN A 128 -9.99 -14.17 4.95
N THR A 129 -8.94 -13.80 4.24
CA THR A 129 -8.53 -12.40 4.08
C THR A 129 -9.57 -11.63 3.26
N ASP A 130 -9.94 -10.44 3.74
CA ASP A 130 -10.83 -9.52 3.05
C ASP A 130 -10.37 -9.28 1.60
N PRO A 131 -11.25 -9.48 0.59
CA PRO A 131 -11.00 -9.09 -0.79
C PRO A 131 -10.43 -7.66 -0.94
N MET A 132 -10.86 -6.69 -0.12
CA MET A 132 -10.32 -5.32 -0.17
C MET A 132 -8.82 -5.29 0.16
N GLY A 133 -8.39 -6.03 1.20
CA GLY A 133 -6.97 -6.15 1.55
C GLY A 133 -6.16 -6.85 0.47
N ARG A 134 -6.70 -7.91 -0.14
CA ARG A 134 -6.06 -8.64 -1.25
C ARG A 134 -5.89 -7.77 -2.50
N LEU A 135 -6.93 -7.01 -2.84
CA LEU A 135 -6.89 -6.04 -3.94
C LEU A 135 -5.88 -4.92 -3.65
N ALA A 136 -5.83 -4.40 -2.42
CA ALA A 136 -4.88 -3.37 -2.02
C ALA A 136 -3.42 -3.84 -2.16
N LEU A 137 -3.10 -5.08 -1.78
CA LEU A 137 -1.77 -5.67 -1.97
C LEU A 137 -1.40 -5.78 -3.46
N THR A 138 -2.35 -6.25 -4.27
CA THR A 138 -2.15 -6.45 -5.71
C THR A 138 -1.92 -5.10 -6.41
N THR A 139 -2.78 -4.11 -6.18
CA THR A 139 -2.67 -2.80 -6.83
C THR A 139 -1.49 -1.99 -6.30
N ALA A 140 -1.13 -2.12 -5.02
CA ALA A 140 0.08 -1.51 -4.49
C ALA A 140 1.34 -2.06 -5.17
N TYR A 141 1.41 -3.37 -5.36
CA TYR A 141 2.53 -4.00 -6.08
C TYR A 141 2.61 -3.52 -7.54
N GLU A 142 1.49 -3.54 -8.27
CA GLU A 142 1.43 -3.08 -9.65
C GLU A 142 1.81 -1.59 -9.80
N ALA A 143 1.38 -0.74 -8.87
CA ALA A 143 1.74 0.69 -8.87
C ALA A 143 3.23 0.89 -8.62
N LEU A 144 3.84 0.08 -7.73
CA LEU A 144 5.29 0.10 -7.50
C LEU A 144 6.05 -0.34 -8.75
N GLU A 145 5.63 -1.43 -9.41
CA GLU A 145 6.21 -1.90 -10.67
C GLU A 145 6.11 -0.84 -11.78
N MET A 146 4.94 -0.20 -11.95
CA MET A 146 4.75 0.87 -12.93
C MET A 146 5.70 2.05 -12.68
N SER A 147 5.96 2.40 -11.42
CA SER A 147 6.92 3.45 -11.07
C SER A 147 8.39 3.05 -11.24
N GLY A 148 8.66 1.79 -11.60
CA GLY A 148 10.00 1.22 -11.66
C GLY A 148 10.69 1.17 -10.30
N TYR A 149 9.91 1.04 -9.22
CA TYR A 149 10.42 0.99 -7.85
C TYR A 149 11.22 -0.30 -7.62
N VAL A 150 12.41 -0.14 -7.04
CA VAL A 150 13.24 -1.26 -6.58
C VAL A 150 13.75 -0.94 -5.17
N PRO A 151 13.50 -1.80 -4.17
CA PRO A 151 13.96 -1.60 -2.81
C PRO A 151 15.46 -1.30 -2.73
N ASN A 152 15.84 -0.26 -1.98
CA ASN A 152 17.24 0.13 -1.72
C ASN A 152 18.10 0.48 -2.94
N ARG A 153 17.52 0.61 -4.14
CA ARG A 153 18.25 1.03 -5.36
C ARG A 153 18.73 2.48 -5.31
N THR A 154 17.95 3.37 -4.69
CA THR A 154 18.27 4.80 -4.60
C THR A 154 18.06 5.31 -3.18
N PRO A 155 18.57 6.52 -2.82
CA PRO A 155 18.31 7.11 -1.52
C PRO A 155 16.81 7.30 -1.21
N SER A 156 15.96 7.49 -2.22
CA SER A 156 14.52 7.63 -2.05
C SER A 156 13.79 6.29 -1.91
N THR A 157 14.36 5.17 -2.39
CA THR A 157 13.73 3.84 -2.29
C THR A 157 14.23 3.01 -1.11
N LYS A 158 14.94 3.63 -0.15
CA LYS A 158 15.28 2.98 1.12
C LYS A 158 14.01 2.59 1.88
N LEU A 159 13.98 1.36 2.40
CA LEU A 159 12.79 0.82 3.09
C LEU A 159 12.31 1.71 4.24
N GLU A 160 13.24 2.30 5.01
CA GLU A 160 12.93 3.21 6.13
C GLU A 160 12.28 4.54 5.72
N ARG A 161 12.21 4.84 4.41
CA ARG A 161 11.66 6.08 3.85
C ARG A 161 10.31 5.88 3.15
N ILE A 162 9.79 4.66 3.14
CA ILE A 162 8.51 4.35 2.52
C ILE A 162 7.43 4.31 3.60
N GLY A 163 6.40 5.16 3.42
CA GLY A 163 5.19 5.14 4.22
C GLY A 163 4.02 4.62 3.40
N THR A 164 3.13 3.85 4.04
CA THR A 164 1.90 3.34 3.42
C THR A 164 0.70 3.94 4.14
N PHE A 165 -0.25 4.45 3.37
CA PHE A 165 -1.50 5.01 3.86
C PHE A 165 -2.65 4.37 3.09
N TYR A 166 -3.66 3.89 3.82
CA TYR A 166 -4.83 3.25 3.25
C TYR A 166 -6.08 3.64 4.05
N GLY A 167 -7.22 3.74 3.38
CA GLY A 167 -8.50 4.10 3.98
C GLY A 167 -9.60 3.15 3.51
N GLN A 168 -10.33 2.60 4.46
CA GLN A 168 -11.47 1.71 4.25
C GLN A 168 -12.50 2.03 5.34
N THR A 169 -13.78 2.10 4.94
CA THR A 169 -14.86 2.49 5.85
C THR A 169 -15.70 1.32 6.33
N SER A 170 -15.78 0.25 5.56
CA SER A 170 -16.57 -0.94 5.85
C SER A 170 -15.71 -2.19 5.89
N ASP A 171 -16.06 -3.14 6.76
CA ASP A 171 -15.41 -4.44 6.91
C ASP A 171 -16.47 -5.54 6.77
N ASP A 172 -17.19 -5.48 5.65
CA ASP A 172 -18.37 -6.32 5.40
C ASP A 172 -17.97 -7.80 5.26
N TRP A 173 -16.75 -8.07 4.78
CA TRP A 173 -16.24 -9.44 4.63
C TRP A 173 -16.17 -10.15 5.97
N ARG A 174 -15.67 -9.47 7.02
CA ARG A 174 -15.60 -10.04 8.35
C ARG A 174 -17.00 -10.24 8.95
N GLU A 175 -17.94 -9.33 8.66
CA GLU A 175 -19.29 -9.37 9.21
C GLU A 175 -20.19 -10.42 8.55
N ILE A 176 -20.08 -10.64 7.24
CA ILE A 176 -21.03 -11.45 6.47
C ILE A 176 -20.41 -12.78 6.04
N ASN A 177 -19.15 -12.80 5.63
CA ASN A 177 -18.55 -13.98 5.01
C ASN A 177 -17.67 -14.77 5.99
N ALA A 178 -16.67 -14.13 6.60
CA ALA A 178 -15.76 -14.82 7.52
C ALA A 178 -16.45 -15.20 8.85
N SER A 179 -17.54 -14.51 9.21
CA SER A 179 -18.34 -14.81 10.40
C SER A 179 -19.15 -16.10 10.29
N GLU A 180 -19.47 -16.57 9.07
CA GLU A 180 -20.17 -17.84 8.87
C GLU A 180 -19.36 -19.04 9.37
N ASN A 181 -18.02 -18.94 9.34
CA ASN A 181 -17.12 -19.95 9.84
C ASN A 181 -15.82 -19.32 10.39
N ILE A 182 -15.87 -18.92 11.66
CA ILE A 182 -14.75 -18.29 12.37
C ILE A 182 -13.59 -19.29 12.48
N ASP A 183 -12.41 -18.89 12.01
CA ASP A 183 -11.17 -19.69 12.05
C ASP A 183 -10.00 -18.82 12.53
N THR A 184 -8.80 -19.40 12.62
CA THR A 184 -7.59 -18.74 13.12
C THR A 184 -7.24 -17.42 12.43
N TYR A 185 -7.62 -17.24 11.15
CA TYR A 185 -7.33 -16.03 10.38
C TYR A 185 -8.48 -15.01 10.36
N PHE A 186 -9.52 -15.20 11.18
CA PHE A 186 -10.63 -14.25 11.33
C PHE A 186 -10.17 -12.88 11.86
N ILE A 187 -9.13 -12.87 12.69
CA ILE A 187 -8.34 -11.67 13.02
C ILE A 187 -6.92 -11.95 12.56
N THR A 188 -6.49 -11.31 11.48
CA THR A 188 -5.12 -11.44 10.97
C THR A 188 -4.13 -10.70 11.89
N GLY A 189 -2.98 -11.32 12.16
CA GLY A 189 -1.87 -10.70 12.94
C GLY A 189 -1.55 -11.34 14.29
N GLY A 190 -1.98 -12.60 14.51
CA GLY A 190 -1.54 -13.44 15.65
C GLY A 190 -0.25 -14.20 15.37
#